data_AF-A0A316LZS3-F1
#
_entry.id   AF-A0A316LZS3-F1
#
_cell.length_a   1.000
_cell.length_b   1.000
_cell.length_c   1.000
_cell.angle_alpha   90.00
_cell.angle_beta   90.00
_cell.angle_gamma   90.00
#
_symmetry.space_group_name_H-M   'P 1'
#
loop_
_entity.id
_entity.type
_entity.pdbx_description
1 polymer ?
#
loop_
_entity_poly.entity_id
_entity_poly.type
_entity_poly.pdbx_seq_one_letter_code
_entity_poly.pdbx_strand_id
1 'polypeptide(L)'
;MTDANTGDLELLVLVLYKTEVYNKLLYALNDAGIHGATTVSSSGMAHALADAEDSHIIAAFRAFAASDRRESKTIFMVIEKAKRERVRRVVREKVGDLAQPDTGILFALPVTFADGLYETTTL
;
A
#
# COMPACT_ATOMS: atom_id res chain seq x y z
N MET A 1 15.33 0.17 24.27
CA MET A 1 15.72 0.07 22.86
C MET A 1 15.41 -1.35 22.46
N THR A 2 14.29 -1.57 21.80
CA THR A 2 13.89 -2.91 21.38
C THR A 2 14.76 -3.23 20.17
N ASP A 3 15.80 -4.04 20.39
CA ASP A 3 16.60 -4.64 19.33
C ASP A 3 15.71 -5.66 18.61
N ALA A 4 14.76 -5.17 17.80
CA ALA A 4 14.11 -6.01 16.81
C ALA A 4 15.22 -6.54 15.91
N ASN A 5 15.54 -7.83 16.04
CA ASN A 5 16.60 -8.46 15.28
C ASN A 5 16.33 -8.20 13.79
N THR A 6 17.18 -7.39 13.16
CA THR A 6 16.89 -6.80 11.85
C THR A 6 16.62 -7.86 10.77
N GLY A 7 17.12 -9.09 10.97
CA GLY A 7 16.81 -10.24 10.11
C GLY A 7 15.32 -10.61 10.03
N ASP A 8 14.48 -10.12 10.95
CA ASP A 8 13.05 -10.40 11.03
C ASP A 8 12.16 -9.23 10.58
N LEU A 9 12.76 -8.15 10.07
CA LEU A 9 12.02 -7.00 9.53
C LEU A 9 11.76 -7.14 8.03
N GLU A 10 10.67 -6.52 7.59
CA GLU A 10 10.35 -6.34 6.19
C GLU A 10 9.62 -5.01 5.94
N LEU A 11 9.80 -4.49 4.74
CA LEU A 11 9.05 -3.37 4.23
C LEU A 11 7.85 -3.93 3.46
N LEU A 12 6.66 -3.77 4.01
CA LEU A 12 5.43 -3.94 3.25
C LEU A 12 5.11 -2.68 2.46
N VAL A 13 4.84 -2.89 1.17
CA VAL A 13 4.38 -1.86 0.25
C VAL A 13 2.99 -2.26 -0.22
N LEU A 14 2.01 -1.41 0.09
CA LEU A 14 0.65 -1.52 -0.42
C LEU A 14 0.38 -0.41 -1.41
N VAL A 15 0.17 -0.75 -2.67
CA VAL A 15 -0.38 0.15 -3.68
C VAL A 15 -1.90 0.01 -3.63
N LEU A 16 -2.60 1.02 -3.14
CA LEU A 16 -4.05 1.05 -3.00
C LEU A 16 -4.69 1.84 -4.14
N TYR A 17 -5.44 1.15 -5.01
CA TYR A 17 -6.24 1.79 -6.06
C TYR A 17 -7.59 2.28 -5.51
N LYS A 18 -8.20 1.48 -4.63
CA LYS A 18 -9.49 1.80 -3.99
C LYS A 18 -9.33 2.80 -2.85
N THR A 19 -9.06 4.06 -3.18
CA THR A 19 -8.75 5.09 -2.17
C THR A 19 -9.94 5.47 -1.29
N GLU A 20 -11.18 5.10 -1.66
CA GLU A 20 -12.35 5.35 -0.81
C GLU A 20 -12.28 4.64 0.55
N VAL A 21 -11.54 3.53 0.64
CA VAL A 21 -11.36 2.77 1.89
C VAL A 21 -10.10 3.15 2.66
N TYR A 22 -9.30 4.10 2.15
CA TYR A 22 -7.99 4.45 2.68
C TYR A 22 -8.00 4.78 4.18
N ASN A 23 -8.84 5.72 4.62
CA ASN A 23 -8.90 6.09 6.04
C ASN A 23 -9.34 4.90 6.92
N LYS A 24 -10.33 4.13 6.47
CA LYS A 24 -10.82 2.94 7.20
C LYS A 24 -9.74 1.86 7.30
N LEU A 25 -8.92 1.72 6.27
CA LEU A 25 -7.78 0.82 6.25
C LEU A 25 -6.71 1.27 7.25
N LEU A 26 -6.33 2.55 7.27
CA LEU A 26 -5.34 3.07 8.20
C LEU A 26 -5.77 2.90 9.66
N TYR A 27 -7.03 3.21 10.00
CA TYR A 27 -7.55 2.99 11.35
C TYR A 27 -7.50 1.50 11.72
N ALA A 28 -7.91 0.62 10.82
CA ALA A 28 -7.91 -0.82 11.09
C ALA A 28 -6.50 -1.41 11.23
N LEU A 29 -5.51 -0.88 10.49
CA LEU A 29 -4.11 -1.25 10.66
C LEU A 29 -3.61 -0.81 12.04
N ASN A 30 -3.91 0.43 12.44
CA ASN A 30 -3.57 0.94 13.75
C ASN A 30 -4.20 0.12 14.88
N ASP A 31 -5.50 -0.18 14.79
CA ASP A 31 -6.24 -1.00 15.77
C ASP A 31 -5.70 -2.42 15.85
N ALA A 32 -5.12 -2.92 14.76
CA ALA A 32 -4.46 -4.23 14.70
C ALA A 32 -3.01 -4.22 15.25
N GLY A 33 -2.54 -3.08 15.78
CA GLY A 33 -1.18 -2.92 16.30
C GLY A 33 -0.11 -2.75 15.22
N ILE A 34 -0.51 -2.35 14.00
CA ILE A 34 0.40 -1.98 12.91
C ILE A 34 0.57 -0.47 12.96
N HIS A 35 1.56 -0.03 13.73
CA HIS A 35 1.88 1.39 13.92
C HIS A 35 3.02 1.81 12.99
N GLY A 36 3.01 3.07 12.56
CA GLY A 36 4.01 3.62 11.67
C GLY A 36 3.76 3.22 10.21
N ALA A 37 3.16 4.13 9.45
CA ALA A 37 3.00 4.00 8.01
C ALA A 37 3.27 5.35 7.34
N THR A 38 4.02 5.33 6.24
CA THR A 38 4.23 6.50 5.39
C THR A 38 3.42 6.35 4.12
N THR A 39 2.73 7.40 3.70
CA THR A 39 1.81 7.33 2.55
C THR A 39 2.16 8.38 1.52
N VAL A 40 2.18 7.99 0.24
CA VAL A 40 2.52 8.85 -0.89
C VAL A 40 1.42 8.76 -1.94
N SER A 41 1.06 9.89 -2.55
CA SER A 41 0.21 9.93 -3.73
C SER A 41 0.91 9.27 -4.92
N SER A 42 0.24 8.36 -5.61
CA SER A 42 0.79 7.63 -6.76
C SER A 42 -0.20 7.55 -7.92
N SER A 43 0.31 7.24 -9.11
CA SER A 43 -0.48 7.01 -10.31
C SER A 43 -0.09 5.69 -10.97
N GLY A 44 -1.06 5.02 -11.57
CA GLY A 44 -0.84 3.80 -12.34
C GLY A 44 -0.22 4.08 -13.70
N MET A 45 0.45 3.08 -14.27
CA MET A 45 1.07 3.15 -15.59
C MET A 45 0.08 3.55 -16.70
N ALA A 46 -1.15 3.04 -16.66
CA ALA A 46 -2.18 3.38 -17.64
C ALA A 46 -2.46 4.90 -17.69
N HIS A 47 -2.45 5.57 -16.54
CA HIS A 47 -2.59 7.03 -16.47
C HIS A 47 -1.35 7.75 -16.98
N ALA A 48 -0.16 7.32 -16.54
CA ALA A 48 1.10 7.93 -16.97
C ALA A 48 1.28 7.87 -18.51
N LEU A 49 0.83 6.78 -19.14
CA LEU A 49 0.85 6.62 -20.60
C LEU A 49 -0.25 7.42 -21.31
N ALA A 50 -1.40 7.63 -20.68
CA ALA A 50 -2.47 8.46 -21.25
C ALA A 50 -2.07 9.94 -21.31
N ASP A 51 -1.27 10.40 -20.33
CA ASP A 51 -0.75 11.77 -20.27
C ASP A 51 0.45 11.99 -21.22
N ALA A 52 1.16 10.93 -21.60
CA ALA A 52 2.24 10.95 -22.59
C ALA A 52 1.64 10.89 -24.02
N GLU A 53 1.09 12.01 -24.48
CA GLU A 53 0.51 12.15 -25.82
C GLU A 53 1.54 11.80 -26.92
N ASP A 54 1.27 10.78 -27.76
CA ASP A 54 1.69 10.74 -29.19
C ASP A 54 1.29 9.50 -30.02
N SER A 55 0.62 8.47 -29.48
CA SER A 55 0.29 7.27 -30.28
C SER A 55 -1.22 7.04 -30.48
N HIS A 56 -1.62 6.75 -31.72
CA HIS A 56 -2.99 6.32 -32.07
C HIS A 56 -3.45 5.03 -31.35
N ILE A 57 -2.53 4.26 -30.76
CA ILE A 57 -2.80 3.11 -29.89
C ILE A 57 -3.48 3.54 -28.55
N ILE A 58 -3.40 4.82 -28.19
CA ILE A 58 -3.83 5.39 -26.89
C ILE A 58 -5.35 5.57 -26.78
N ALA A 59 -6.14 5.55 -27.86
CA ALA A 59 -7.58 5.82 -27.79
C ALA A 59 -8.35 4.83 -26.88
N ALA A 60 -7.96 3.54 -26.89
CA ALA A 60 -8.56 2.53 -26.01
C ALA A 60 -8.16 2.70 -24.54
N PHE A 61 -6.89 3.05 -24.26
CA PHE A 61 -6.42 3.35 -22.90
C PHE A 61 -7.02 4.64 -22.34
N ARG A 62 -7.25 5.65 -23.20
CA ARG A 62 -7.91 6.90 -22.83
C ARG A 62 -9.36 6.67 -22.43
N ALA A 63 -10.10 5.78 -23.09
CA ALA A 63 -11.45 5.41 -22.69
C ALA A 63 -11.49 4.70 -21.32
N PHE A 64 -10.48 3.88 -21.02
CA PHE A 64 -10.31 3.25 -19.71
C PHE A 64 -9.93 4.28 -18.63
N ALA A 65 -8.95 5.15 -18.91
CA ALA A 65 -8.40 6.15 -17.99
C ALA A 65 -9.31 7.39 -17.78
N ALA A 66 -10.13 7.77 -18.76
CA ALA A 66 -11.02 8.93 -18.69
C ALA A 66 -12.23 8.72 -17.77
N SER A 67 -12.55 7.47 -17.43
CA SER A 67 -13.70 7.16 -16.57
C SER A 67 -13.37 7.22 -15.07
N ASP A 68 -12.09 7.22 -14.69
CA ASP A 68 -11.70 7.07 -13.30
C ASP A 68 -10.37 7.78 -13.02
N ARG A 69 -10.41 9.10 -12.80
CA ARG A 69 -9.28 9.85 -12.21
C ARG A 69 -9.08 9.43 -10.74
N ARG A 70 -8.87 8.14 -10.46
CA ARG A 70 -8.56 7.66 -9.12
C ARG A 70 -7.06 7.76 -8.91
N GLU A 71 -6.67 8.85 -8.28
CA GLU A 71 -5.37 8.95 -7.62
C GLU A 71 -5.20 7.70 -6.74
N SER A 72 -4.07 7.01 -6.88
CA SER A 72 -3.73 5.86 -6.03
C SER A 72 -2.96 6.35 -4.81
N LYS A 73 -2.92 5.54 -3.74
CA LYS A 73 -2.04 5.79 -2.59
C LYS A 73 -1.10 4.62 -2.40
N THR A 74 0.18 4.90 -2.28
CA THR A 74 1.18 3.89 -1.89
C THR A 74 1.48 4.05 -0.41
N ILE A 75 1.34 2.96 0.35
CA ILE A 75 1.53 2.90 1.79
C ILE A 75 2.75 2.03 2.07
N PHE A 76 3.71 2.59 2.80
CA PHE A 76 4.95 1.94 3.21
C PHE A 76 4.92 1.67 4.71
N MET A 77 5.16 0.43 5.10
CA MET A 77 5.17 -0.01 6.50
C MET A 77 6.37 -0.90 6.75
N VAL A 78 7.25 -0.51 7.66
CA VAL A 78 8.29 -1.42 8.16
C VAL A 78 7.71 -2.20 9.31
N ILE A 79 7.65 -3.52 9.19
CA ILE A 79 7.04 -4.42 10.16
C ILE A 79 7.95 -5.60 10.47
N GLU A 80 7.70 -6.26 11.60
CA GLU A 80 8.18 -7.62 11.82
C GLU A 80 7.45 -8.60 10.88
N LYS A 81 8.17 -9.55 10.27
CA LYS A 81 7.60 -10.59 9.39
C LYS A 81 6.45 -11.35 10.04
N ALA A 82 6.46 -11.55 11.36
CA ALA A 82 5.39 -12.20 12.10
C ALA A 82 4.03 -11.43 12.02
N LYS A 83 4.07 -10.12 11.80
CA LYS A 83 2.88 -9.26 11.66
C LYS A 83 2.29 -9.28 10.24
N ARG A 84 2.98 -9.90 9.25
CA ARG A 84 2.55 -9.92 7.84
C ARG A 84 1.13 -10.47 7.66
N GLU A 85 0.83 -11.63 8.22
CA GLU A 85 -0.48 -12.25 8.07
C GLU A 85 -1.60 -11.42 8.71
N ARG A 86 -1.28 -10.66 9.77
CA ARG A 86 -2.21 -9.70 10.37
C ARG A 86 -2.51 -8.57 9.40
N VAL A 87 -1.49 -7.98 8.77
CA VAL A 87 -1.67 -6.94 7.73
C VAL A 87 -2.50 -7.48 6.57
N ARG A 88 -2.18 -8.67 6.05
CA ARG A 88 -2.92 -9.31 4.95
C ARG A 88 -4.40 -9.47 5.28
N ARG A 89 -4.73 -9.87 6.51
CA ARG A 89 -6.12 -10.00 6.98
C ARG A 89 -6.83 -8.65 6.99
N VAL A 90 -6.23 -7.63 7.61
CA VAL A 90 -6.82 -6.28 7.67
C VAL A 90 -7.05 -5.72 6.26
N VAL A 91 -6.08 -5.88 5.36
CA VAL A 91 -6.22 -5.46 3.95
C VAL A 91 -7.36 -6.21 3.28
N ARG A 92 -7.45 -7.54 3.44
CA ARG A 92 -8.55 -8.34 2.89
C ARG A 92 -9.92 -7.90 3.41
N GLU A 93 -10.04 -7.56 4.69
CA GLU A 93 -11.28 -7.11 5.31
C GLU A 93 -11.74 -5.72 4.81
N LYS A 94 -10.80 -4.80 4.58
CA LYS A 94 -11.13 -3.40 4.22
C LYS A 94 -11.12 -3.14 2.72
N VAL A 95 -10.19 -3.74 1.99
CA VAL A 95 -10.02 -3.55 0.54
C VAL A 95 -10.74 -4.63 -0.26
N GLY A 96 -10.82 -5.85 0.29
CA GLY A 96 -11.38 -7.02 -0.40
C GLY A 96 -10.31 -7.88 -1.04
N ASP A 97 -10.70 -8.63 -2.08
CA ASP A 97 -9.77 -9.53 -2.75
C ASP A 97 -8.79 -8.80 -3.68
N LEU A 98 -7.52 -8.64 -3.26
CA LEU A 98 -6.43 -8.08 -4.08
C LEU A 98 -6.18 -8.79 -5.42
N ALA A 99 -6.73 -10.00 -5.63
CA ALA A 99 -6.69 -10.66 -6.94
C ALA A 99 -7.71 -10.09 -7.94
N GLN A 100 -8.64 -9.24 -7.48
CA GLN A 100 -9.65 -8.58 -8.32
C GLN A 100 -9.09 -7.30 -8.93
N PRO A 101 -9.56 -6.90 -10.12
CA PRO A 101 -9.22 -5.61 -10.72
C PRO A 101 -9.47 -4.42 -9.78
N ASP A 102 -8.66 -3.37 -9.93
CA ASP A 102 -8.83 -2.05 -9.28
C ASP A 102 -8.84 -2.06 -7.74
N THR A 103 -8.23 -3.07 -7.12
CA THR A 103 -8.13 -3.18 -5.65
C THR A 103 -6.80 -2.64 -5.14
N GLY A 104 -5.70 -3.33 -5.43
CA GLY A 104 -4.36 -2.97 -5.00
C GLY A 104 -3.35 -4.11 -5.11
N ILE A 105 -2.09 -3.81 -4.79
CA ILE A 105 -1.00 -4.79 -4.75
C ILE A 105 -0.29 -4.67 -3.41
N LEU A 106 -0.11 -5.79 -2.71
CA LEU A 106 0.65 -5.88 -1.47
C LEU A 106 1.87 -6.78 -1.68
N PHE A 107 3.06 -6.25 -1.42
CA PHE A 107 4.31 -7.00 -1.52
C PHE A 107 5.28 -6.61 -0.41
N ALA A 108 6.31 -7.44 -0.22
CA ALA A 108 7.29 -7.29 0.84
C ALA A 108 8.71 -7.21 0.26
N LEU A 109 9.57 -6.39 0.87
CA LEU A 109 11.02 -6.39 0.63
C LEU A 109 11.75 -6.66 1.95
N PRO A 110 12.88 -7.40 1.94
CA PRO A 110 13.69 -7.60 3.14
C PRO A 110 14.28 -6.26 3.61
N VAL A 111 14.18 -5.98 4.90
CA VAL A 111 14.82 -4.80 5.52
C VAL A 111 16.05 -5.28 6.25
N THR A 112 17.23 -4.86 5.79
CA THR A 112 18.52 -5.24 6.38
C THR A 112 18.99 -4.27 7.46
N PHE A 113 18.39 -3.08 7.52
CA PHE A 113 18.65 -2.04 8.51
C PHE A 113 17.46 -1.08 8.59
N ALA A 114 17.04 -0.72 9.79
CA ALA A 114 16.09 0.35 10.05
C ALA A 114 16.43 1.00 11.40
N ASP A 115 16.31 2.32 11.47
CA ASP A 115 16.48 3.12 12.69
C ASP A 115 15.29 4.09 12.81
N GLY A 116 15.04 4.60 14.02
CA GLY A 116 13.91 5.48 14.31
C GLY A 116 12.55 4.77 14.38
N LEU A 117 12.55 3.43 14.47
CA LEU A 117 11.35 2.65 14.77
C LEU A 117 11.04 2.78 16.26
N TYR A 118 9.86 3.30 16.60
CA TYR A 118 9.37 3.35 17.98
C TYR A 118 8.17 2.41 18.13
N GLU A 119 8.21 1.54 19.13
CA GLU A 119 7.00 0.86 19.60
C GLU A 119 6.11 1.89 20.28
N THR A 120 4.90 2.08 19.74
CA THR A 120 3.86 2.76 20.50
C THR A 120 3.32 1.75 21.51
N THR A 121 3.95 1.68 22.68
CA THR A 121 3.34 1.01 23.83
C THR A 121 2.10 1.82 24.18
N THR A 122 0.92 1.26 23.90
CA THR A 122 -0.36 1.79 24.36
C THR A 122 -0.27 2.04 25.87
N LEU A 123 -0.36 3.32 26.27
CA LEU A 123 -0.55 3.70 27.67
C LEU A 123 -1.93 3.25 28.17
#